data_AF-A0A3B0T7F7-F1
#
_entry.id   AF-A0A3B0T7F7-F1
#
_cell.length_a   1.000
_cell.length_b   1.000
_cell.length_c   1.000
_cell.angle_alpha   90.00
_cell.angle_beta   90.00
_cell.angle_gamma   90.00
#
_symmetry.space_group_name_H-M   'P 1'
#
loop_
_entity.id
_entity.type
_entity.pdbx_description
1 polymer ?
#
loop_
_entity_poly.entity_id
_entity_poly.type
_entity_poly.pdbx_seq_one_letter_code
_entity_poly.pdbx_strand_id
1 'polypeptide(L)'
;MINTIRILAGVAILATAAISVQTNAQTPSEPTSATANDDAASRARGAQAWANNCGRCHNLRSPSELNAELWDVSVMHMRVRANLPGDLADDIKAFLMSSVSSDTPTPAPVKSAGKTNAYANLRPGDPVRGAAVYSQTCIACHGADGKGTIPGIPDFTSAKGRLTKTDDILLTNMIMGYQSEGALMAMPPKGGNPDFTDQDMADVLSYLRQEYKIKPKAE
;
A
#
# COMPACT_ATOMS: atom_id res chain seq x y z
N MET A 1 26.53 31.81 -67.68
CA MET A 1 25.75 31.67 -68.93
C MET A 1 24.86 30.45 -68.74
N ILE A 2 23.66 30.63 -68.18
CA ILE A 2 22.37 30.88 -68.85
C ILE A 2 21.77 29.61 -69.50
N ASN A 3 20.64 29.20 -68.91
CA ASN A 3 19.47 28.49 -69.46
C ASN A 3 19.61 27.10 -70.11
N THR A 4 18.79 26.17 -69.64
CA THR A 4 17.42 26.03 -70.20
C THR A 4 16.55 25.12 -69.34
N ILE A 5 15.43 25.70 -68.88
CA ILE A 5 14.32 25.05 -68.20
C ILE A 5 13.46 24.35 -69.27
N ARG A 6 13.13 23.07 -69.07
CA ARG A 6 12.05 22.39 -69.81
C ARG A 6 10.97 21.95 -68.83
N ILE A 7 9.87 22.70 -68.86
CA ILE A 7 8.60 22.39 -68.21
C ILE A 7 7.93 21.30 -69.06
N LEU A 8 7.64 20.14 -68.47
CA LEU A 8 6.64 19.21 -69.00
C LEU A 8 5.44 19.20 -68.05
N ALA A 9 4.29 19.52 -68.62
CA ALA A 9 2.97 19.56 -68.02
C ALA A 9 2.29 18.17 -68.05
N GLY A 10 1.36 17.97 -67.13
CA GLY A 10 0.36 16.88 -67.11
C GLY A 10 0.87 15.62 -66.42
N VAL A 11 0.21 15.02 -65.43
CA VAL A 11 -1.22 14.74 -65.31
C VAL A 11 -1.56 14.66 -63.82
N ALA A 12 -2.53 15.45 -63.34
CA ALA A 12 -3.09 15.31 -62.01
C ALA A 12 -4.12 14.18 -62.02
N ILE A 13 -3.76 13.02 -61.45
CA ILE A 13 -4.70 11.94 -61.17
C ILE A 13 -5.43 12.33 -59.88
N LEU A 14 -6.62 12.91 -60.03
CA LEU A 14 -7.60 13.05 -58.94
C LEU A 14 -8.10 11.65 -58.57
N ALA A 15 -7.41 11.01 -57.62
CA ALA A 15 -7.98 9.87 -56.91
C ALA A 15 -9.05 10.40 -55.96
N THR A 16 -10.32 10.33 -56.37
CA THR A 16 -11.45 10.49 -55.46
C THR A 16 -11.43 9.33 -54.47
N ALA A 17 -10.85 9.53 -53.30
CA ALA A 17 -11.06 8.65 -52.16
C ALA A 17 -12.52 8.84 -51.72
N ALA A 18 -13.38 7.89 -52.06
CA ALA A 18 -14.68 7.75 -51.41
C ALA A 18 -14.42 7.46 -49.93
N ILE A 19 -14.55 8.48 -49.08
CA ILE A 19 -14.55 8.31 -47.63
C ILE A 19 -15.87 7.63 -47.29
N SER A 20 -15.88 6.31 -47.22
CA SER A 20 -16.93 5.59 -46.52
C SER A 20 -16.79 5.95 -45.04
N VAL A 21 -17.58 6.92 -44.58
CA VAL A 21 -17.81 7.14 -43.16
C VAL A 21 -18.52 5.89 -42.64
N GLN A 22 -17.75 4.92 -42.16
CA GLN A 22 -18.28 3.88 -41.30
C GLN A 22 -18.61 4.56 -39.97
N THR A 23 -19.87 4.92 -39.79
CA THR A 23 -20.42 5.20 -38.47
C THR A 23 -20.34 3.88 -37.70
N ASN A 24 -19.26 3.70 -36.93
CA ASN A 24 -19.18 2.62 -35.96
C ASN A 24 -20.10 2.99 -34.80
N ALA A 25 -21.40 2.80 -34.99
CA ALA A 25 -22.36 2.80 -33.91
C ALA A 25 -22.08 1.55 -33.07
N GLN A 26 -21.15 1.67 -32.13
CA GLN A 26 -20.98 0.69 -31.07
C GLN A 26 -22.29 0.67 -30.27
N THR A 27 -23.06 -0.38 -30.49
CA THR A 27 -24.09 -0.82 -29.54
C THR A 27 -23.44 -0.91 -28.15
N PRO A 28 -24.10 -0.41 -27.09
CA PRO A 28 -23.58 -0.53 -25.73
C PRO A 28 -23.36 -2.02 -25.46
N SER A 29 -22.09 -2.41 -25.41
CA SER A 29 -21.70 -3.75 -25.00
C SER A 29 -21.95 -3.79 -23.49
N GLU A 30 -22.64 -4.82 -23.00
CA GLU A 30 -22.68 -5.12 -21.56
C GLU A 30 -21.26 -5.06 -20.98
N PRO A 31 -21.08 -4.62 -19.72
CA PRO A 31 -19.76 -4.40 -19.15
C PRO A 31 -19.05 -5.74 -18.95
N THR A 32 -18.32 -6.16 -19.99
CA THR A 32 -17.41 -7.30 -19.96
C THR A 32 -16.21 -6.92 -19.11
N SER A 33 -16.03 -7.63 -17.98
CA SER A 33 -14.81 -8.09 -17.29
C SER A 33 -13.53 -7.23 -17.19
N ALA A 34 -13.25 -6.31 -18.10
CA ALA A 34 -12.15 -5.36 -18.07
C ALA A 34 -12.35 -4.32 -16.95
N THR A 35 -13.57 -3.78 -16.80
CA THR A 35 -13.89 -2.77 -15.78
C THR A 35 -13.72 -3.30 -14.36
N ALA A 36 -14.12 -4.54 -14.08
CA ALA A 36 -13.97 -5.13 -12.75
C ALA A 36 -12.50 -5.35 -12.34
N ASN A 37 -11.64 -5.67 -13.31
CA ASN A 37 -10.20 -5.81 -13.11
C ASN A 37 -9.53 -4.44 -12.94
N ASP A 38 -9.96 -3.46 -13.71
CA ASP A 38 -9.49 -2.08 -13.58
C ASP A 38 -9.92 -1.49 -12.23
N ASP A 39 -11.15 -1.74 -11.79
CA ASP A 39 -11.67 -1.32 -10.48
C ASP A 39 -10.92 -2.00 -9.32
N ALA A 40 -10.59 -3.29 -9.45
CA ALA A 40 -9.78 -3.99 -8.45
C ALA A 40 -8.33 -3.47 -8.39
N ALA A 41 -7.74 -3.19 -9.56
CA ALA A 41 -6.41 -2.60 -9.65
C ALA A 41 -6.37 -1.19 -9.06
N SER A 42 -7.39 -0.36 -9.33
CA SER A 42 -7.54 0.98 -8.77
C SER A 42 -7.68 0.97 -7.25
N ARG A 43 -8.46 0.04 -6.70
CA ARG A 43 -8.55 -0.16 -5.24
C ARG A 43 -7.21 -0.59 -4.63
N ALA A 44 -6.47 -1.48 -5.29
CA ALA A 44 -5.16 -1.92 -4.80
C ALA A 44 -4.13 -0.78 -4.80
N ARG A 45 -4.09 0.02 -5.88
CA ARG A 45 -3.24 1.23 -5.95
C ARG A 45 -3.64 2.25 -4.89
N GLY A 46 -4.94 2.45 -4.67
CA GLY A 46 -5.48 3.32 -3.63
C GLY A 46 -5.09 2.90 -2.22
N ALA A 47 -5.19 1.61 -1.91
CA ALA A 47 -4.79 1.05 -0.62
C ALA A 47 -3.28 1.28 -0.35
N GLN A 48 -2.45 1.03 -1.36
CA GLN A 48 -1.01 1.25 -1.28
C GLN A 48 -0.68 2.75 -1.10
N ALA A 49 -1.34 3.61 -1.86
CA ALA A 49 -1.17 5.05 -1.77
C ALA A 49 -1.59 5.59 -0.39
N TRP A 50 -2.72 5.09 0.14
CA TRP A 50 -3.23 5.44 1.47
C TRP A 50 -2.23 5.06 2.57
N ALA A 51 -1.74 3.82 2.57
CA ALA A 51 -0.79 3.32 3.56
C ALA A 51 0.54 4.09 3.54
N ASN A 52 1.05 4.43 2.36
CA ASN A 52 2.40 5.00 2.23
C ASN A 52 2.46 6.52 2.37
N ASN A 53 1.38 7.24 2.06
CA ASN A 53 1.44 8.70 1.92
C ASN A 53 0.68 9.44 3.02
N CYS A 54 -0.41 8.88 3.54
CA CYS A 54 -1.35 9.65 4.36
C CYS A 54 -0.89 9.78 5.82
N GLY A 55 -0.16 8.79 6.33
CA GLY A 55 0.36 8.74 7.71
C GLY A 55 1.43 9.80 7.99
N ARG A 56 1.90 10.48 6.94
CA ARG A 56 2.99 11.47 7.00
C ARG A 56 2.52 12.80 7.58
N CYS A 57 1.23 13.11 7.51
CA CYS A 57 0.68 14.40 7.96
C CYS A 57 -0.31 14.26 9.12
N HIS A 58 -1.02 13.14 9.21
CA HIS A 58 -1.95 12.84 10.30
C HIS A 58 -2.08 11.34 10.50
N ASN A 59 -2.69 10.92 11.62
CA ASN A 59 -2.96 9.51 11.85
C ASN A 59 -3.89 8.95 10.77
N LEU A 60 -3.60 7.75 10.26
CA LEU A 60 -4.47 7.09 9.29
C LEU A 60 -5.80 6.77 9.96
N ARG A 61 -6.88 7.35 9.42
CA ARG A 61 -8.24 6.98 9.80
C ARG A 61 -8.57 5.63 9.18
N SER A 62 -9.26 4.77 9.94
CA SER A 62 -9.73 3.51 9.36
C SER A 62 -10.76 3.81 8.26
N PRO A 63 -10.71 3.12 7.11
CA PRO A 63 -11.68 3.29 6.03
C PRO A 63 -13.14 3.06 6.46
N SER A 64 -13.36 2.33 7.56
CA SER A 64 -14.69 2.10 8.15
C SER A 64 -15.23 3.27 8.99
N GLU A 65 -14.44 4.33 9.23
CA GLU A 65 -14.83 5.41 10.14
C GLU A 65 -15.72 6.49 9.51
N LEU A 66 -15.86 6.50 8.19
CA LEU A 66 -16.75 7.39 7.45
C LEU A 66 -17.57 6.58 6.46
N ASN A 67 -18.69 7.13 5.99
CA ASN A 67 -19.47 6.54 4.90
C ASN A 67 -18.95 7.01 3.52
N ALA A 68 -19.49 6.43 2.45
CA ALA A 68 -19.02 6.67 1.08
C ALA A 68 -19.07 8.16 0.68
N GLU A 69 -20.12 8.85 1.11
CA GLU A 69 -20.36 10.27 0.80
C GLU A 69 -19.41 11.20 1.57
N LEU A 70 -19.13 10.89 2.84
CA LEU A 70 -18.14 11.60 3.65
C LEU A 70 -16.71 11.36 3.16
N TRP A 71 -16.42 10.17 2.62
CA TRP A 71 -15.12 9.89 2.01
C TRP A 71 -14.90 10.66 0.72
N ASP A 72 -15.94 10.87 -0.09
CA ASP A 72 -15.83 11.68 -1.31
C ASP A 72 -15.34 13.12 -1.00
N VAL A 73 -16.02 13.78 -0.05
CA VAL A 73 -15.66 15.14 0.39
C VAL A 73 -14.28 15.17 1.06
N SER A 74 -13.96 14.17 1.88
CA SER A 74 -12.67 14.09 2.57
C SER A 74 -11.51 13.91 1.61
N VAL A 75 -11.64 13.03 0.60
CA VAL A 75 -10.60 12.82 -0.41
C VAL A 75 -10.45 14.03 -1.31
N MET A 76 -11.53 14.73 -1.65
CA MET A 76 -11.45 16.00 -2.37
C MET A 76 -10.63 17.04 -1.59
N HIS A 77 -10.85 17.16 -0.27
CA HIS A 77 -10.03 18.04 0.56
C HIS A 77 -8.56 17.60 0.62
N MET A 78 -8.30 16.30 0.78
CA MET A 78 -6.93 15.77 0.78
C MET A 78 -6.22 16.02 -0.55
N ARG A 79 -6.92 15.90 -1.69
CA ARG A 79 -6.38 16.22 -3.00
C ARG A 79 -5.86 17.66 -3.08
N VAL A 80 -6.66 18.62 -2.61
CA VAL A 80 -6.26 20.03 -2.64
C VAL A 80 -5.16 20.32 -1.62
N ARG A 81 -5.28 19.81 -0.38
CA ARG A 81 -4.37 20.15 0.72
C ARG A 81 -3.00 19.45 0.63
N ALA A 82 -2.97 18.23 0.09
CA ALA A 82 -1.75 17.47 -0.14
C ALA A 82 -1.26 17.51 -1.59
N ASN A 83 -1.91 18.33 -2.45
CA ASN A 83 -1.58 18.48 -3.87
C ASN A 83 -1.48 17.12 -4.60
N LEU A 84 -2.48 16.26 -4.41
CA LEU A 84 -2.51 14.94 -5.02
C LEU A 84 -2.90 15.02 -6.51
N PRO A 85 -2.23 14.27 -7.39
CA PRO A 85 -2.72 13.99 -8.74
C PRO A 85 -4.16 13.43 -8.71
N GLY A 86 -4.95 13.74 -9.75
CA GLY A 86 -6.36 13.40 -9.76
C GLY A 86 -6.63 11.90 -9.81
N ASP A 87 -5.88 11.20 -10.66
CA ASP A 87 -5.86 9.74 -10.78
C ASP A 87 -5.52 9.04 -9.45
N LEU A 88 -4.52 9.55 -8.74
CA LEU A 88 -4.14 9.03 -7.43
C LEU A 88 -5.25 9.25 -6.39
N ALA A 89 -5.90 10.42 -6.41
CA ALA A 89 -7.03 10.70 -5.53
C ALA A 89 -8.23 9.79 -5.84
N ASP A 90 -8.49 9.50 -7.11
CA ASP A 90 -9.57 8.61 -7.55
C ASP A 90 -9.31 7.15 -7.12
N ASP A 91 -8.07 6.67 -7.23
CA ASP A 91 -7.65 5.35 -6.73
C ASP A 91 -7.86 5.26 -5.19
N ILE A 92 -7.41 6.27 -4.43
CA ILE A 92 -7.59 6.33 -2.97
C ILE A 92 -9.08 6.36 -2.60
N LYS A 93 -9.89 7.15 -3.31
CA LYS A 93 -11.34 7.22 -3.12
C LYS A 93 -12.00 5.88 -3.40
N ALA A 94 -11.64 5.21 -4.50
CA ALA A 94 -12.16 3.89 -4.84
C ALA A 94 -11.87 2.85 -3.75
N PHE A 95 -10.67 2.87 -3.18
CA PHE A 95 -10.32 2.04 -2.03
C PHE A 95 -11.21 2.34 -0.81
N LEU A 96 -11.28 3.59 -0.35
CA LEU A 96 -12.01 3.99 0.86
C LEU A 96 -13.53 3.79 0.74
N MET A 97 -14.09 3.97 -0.46
CA MET A 97 -15.51 3.74 -0.72
C MET A 97 -15.85 2.26 -0.85
N SER A 98 -14.93 1.42 -1.33
CA SER A 98 -15.16 -0.02 -1.41
C SER A 98 -15.23 -0.69 -0.04
N SER A 99 -14.52 -0.14 0.96
CA SER A 99 -14.55 -0.61 2.35
C SER A 99 -15.85 -0.27 3.10
N VAL A 100 -16.74 0.56 2.52
CA VAL A 100 -18.02 0.95 3.14
C VAL A 100 -19.24 0.39 2.41
N SER A 101 -19.08 -0.10 1.18
CA SER A 101 -20.17 -0.68 0.37
C SER A 101 -20.32 -2.20 0.51
N SER A 102 -19.63 -2.83 1.47
CA SER A 102 -19.83 -4.24 1.79
C SER A 102 -20.61 -4.36 3.10
N ASP A 103 -21.89 -4.72 3.01
CA ASP A 103 -22.63 -5.37 4.09
C ASP A 103 -21.90 -6.67 4.46
N THR A 104 -21.00 -6.60 5.43
CA THR A 104 -20.40 -7.75 6.10
C THR A 104 -20.27 -7.37 7.58
N PRO A 105 -20.61 -8.27 8.52
CA PRO A 105 -20.74 -7.91 9.93
C PRO A 105 -19.41 -7.41 10.49
N THR A 106 -19.50 -6.57 11.54
CA THR A 106 -18.45 -6.29 12.53
C THR A 106 -17.36 -7.36 12.52
N PRO A 107 -16.06 -7.04 12.50
CA PRO A 107 -15.05 -8.06 12.73
C PRO A 107 -15.22 -8.53 14.19
N ALA A 108 -16.03 -9.57 14.36
CA ALA A 108 -15.77 -10.58 15.36
C ALA A 108 -14.28 -10.95 15.25
N PRO A 109 -13.61 -11.26 16.38
CA PRO A 109 -12.18 -11.54 16.38
C PRO A 109 -11.89 -12.49 15.23
N VAL A 110 -11.05 -12.04 14.29
CA VAL A 110 -10.70 -12.79 13.09
C VAL A 110 -10.25 -14.19 13.53
N LYS A 111 -11.15 -15.16 13.40
CA LYS A 111 -10.79 -16.56 13.41
C LYS A 111 -10.02 -16.75 12.12
N SER A 112 -8.72 -16.96 12.28
CA SER A 112 -7.71 -17.22 11.26
C SER A 112 -8.32 -17.86 10.00
N ALA A 113 -8.53 -17.03 8.97
CA ALA A 113 -8.71 -17.52 7.62
C ALA A 113 -7.33 -17.97 7.15
N GLY A 114 -7.23 -19.25 6.79
CA GLY A 114 -5.96 -19.96 6.65
C GLY A 114 -4.89 -19.27 5.81
N LYS A 115 -3.69 -19.21 6.39
CA LYS A 115 -2.36 -19.43 5.79
C LYS A 115 -2.22 -19.07 4.30
N THR A 116 -2.49 -17.83 3.94
CA THR A 116 -1.79 -17.22 2.82
C THR A 116 -0.85 -16.19 3.42
N ASN A 117 0.46 -16.45 3.32
CA ASN A 117 1.46 -15.52 3.79
C ASN A 117 1.34 -14.23 2.96
N ALA A 118 0.77 -13.17 3.54
CA ALA A 118 0.68 -11.84 2.90
C ALA A 118 2.05 -11.31 2.44
N TYR A 119 3.13 -11.91 2.94
CA TYR A 119 4.53 -11.62 2.64
C TYR A 119 5.23 -12.76 1.90
N ALA A 120 4.50 -13.62 1.17
CA ALA A 120 5.07 -14.76 0.43
C ALA A 120 6.14 -14.37 -0.60
N ASN A 121 6.16 -13.11 -1.04
CA ASN A 121 7.11 -12.59 -2.02
C ASN A 121 8.36 -11.95 -1.40
N LEU A 122 8.44 -11.82 -0.06
CA LEU A 122 9.64 -11.30 0.60
C LEU A 122 10.76 -12.34 0.55
N ARG A 123 11.99 -11.85 0.43
CA ARG A 123 13.18 -12.70 0.58
C ARG A 123 13.33 -13.04 2.07
N PRO A 124 13.98 -14.17 2.41
CA PRO A 124 14.37 -14.45 3.79
C PRO A 124 15.11 -13.26 4.39
N GLY A 125 14.76 -12.91 5.63
CA GLY A 125 15.31 -11.71 6.27
C GLY A 125 16.81 -11.85 6.60
N ASP A 126 17.57 -10.80 6.33
CA ASP A 126 18.99 -10.68 6.67
C ASP A 126 19.15 -10.00 8.05
N PRO A 127 19.61 -10.73 9.08
CA PRO A 127 19.73 -10.15 10.42
C PRO A 127 20.85 -9.10 10.53
N VAL A 128 21.85 -9.10 9.65
CA VAL A 128 22.91 -8.07 9.67
C VAL A 128 22.33 -6.74 9.19
N ARG A 129 21.55 -6.75 8.10
CA ARG A 129 20.80 -5.56 7.67
C ARG A 129 19.74 -5.17 8.70
N GLY A 130 19.06 -6.15 9.29
CA GLY A 130 18.06 -5.95 10.33
C GLY A 130 18.60 -5.22 11.54
N ALA A 131 19.80 -5.58 12.01
CA ALA A 131 20.48 -4.89 13.10
C ALA A 131 20.74 -3.40 12.75
N ALA A 132 21.22 -3.13 11.52
CA ALA A 132 21.48 -1.77 11.07
C ALA A 132 20.20 -0.92 11.00
N VAL A 133 19.09 -1.47 10.52
CA VAL A 133 17.79 -0.79 10.47
C VAL A 133 17.24 -0.57 11.89
N TYR A 134 17.33 -1.58 12.76
CA TYR A 134 16.90 -1.49 14.16
C TYR A 134 17.62 -0.37 14.92
N SER A 135 18.95 -0.28 14.75
CA SER A 135 19.77 0.76 15.38
C SER A 135 19.50 2.17 14.87
N GLN A 136 18.92 2.33 13.67
CA GLN A 136 18.64 3.66 13.11
C GLN A 136 17.37 4.30 13.71
N THR A 137 16.30 3.52 13.91
CA THR A 137 15.01 4.10 14.33
C THR A 137 14.32 3.33 15.46
N CYS A 138 14.34 1.99 15.42
CA CYS A 138 13.60 1.16 16.36
C CYS A 138 14.16 1.25 17.79
N ILE A 139 15.49 1.39 17.91
CA ILE A 139 16.21 1.42 19.18
C ILE A 139 15.79 2.56 20.11
N ALA A 140 15.32 3.69 19.56
CA ALA A 140 14.92 4.85 20.36
C ALA A 140 13.79 4.51 21.36
N CYS A 141 12.89 3.62 20.94
CA CYS A 141 11.75 3.18 21.73
C CYS A 141 11.97 1.77 22.30
N HIS A 142 12.51 0.84 21.50
CA HIS A 142 12.68 -0.55 21.93
C HIS A 142 13.94 -0.81 22.76
N GLY A 143 14.89 0.12 22.78
CA GLY A 143 16.12 0.04 23.56
C GLY A 143 17.16 -0.90 22.95
N ALA A 144 18.44 -0.68 23.26
CA ALA A 144 19.52 -1.56 22.78
C ALA A 144 19.41 -2.99 23.35
N ASP A 145 18.82 -3.13 24.55
CA ASP A 145 18.60 -4.39 25.24
C ASP A 145 17.24 -5.03 24.91
N GLY A 146 16.42 -4.39 24.07
CA GLY A 146 15.11 -4.89 23.64
C GLY A 146 14.02 -4.88 24.71
N LYS A 147 14.26 -4.25 25.87
CA LYS A 147 13.28 -4.24 26.97
C LYS A 147 12.25 -3.12 26.86
N GLY A 148 12.43 -2.21 25.91
CA GLY A 148 11.67 -0.98 25.79
C GLY A 148 12.15 0.10 26.76
N THR A 149 12.11 1.35 26.29
CA THR A 149 12.55 2.53 27.08
C THR A 149 11.39 3.30 27.71
N ILE A 150 10.15 2.97 27.35
CA ILE A 150 8.92 3.69 27.74
C ILE A 150 7.83 2.67 28.16
N PRO A 151 6.99 2.98 29.16
CA PRO A 151 5.87 2.11 29.55
C PRO A 151 4.96 1.73 28.37
N GLY A 152 4.66 0.43 28.26
CA GLY A 152 3.81 -0.13 27.22
C GLY A 152 4.55 -0.66 25.99
N ILE A 153 5.86 -0.41 25.87
CA ILE A 153 6.68 -1.03 24.83
C ILE A 153 6.99 -2.49 25.21
N PRO A 154 6.84 -3.45 24.28
CA PRO A 154 7.08 -4.86 24.60
C PRO A 154 8.54 -5.16 24.93
N ASP A 155 8.74 -6.01 25.93
CA ASP A 155 10.02 -6.64 26.24
C ASP A 155 10.25 -7.85 25.31
N PHE A 156 11.23 -7.73 24.43
CA PHE A 156 11.64 -8.76 23.48
C PHE A 156 12.42 -9.90 24.11
N THR A 157 12.96 -9.72 25.31
CA THR A 157 13.66 -10.77 26.07
C THR A 157 12.67 -11.73 26.77
N SER A 158 11.40 -11.35 26.85
CA SER A 158 10.36 -12.15 27.51
C SER A 158 9.94 -13.36 26.67
N ALA A 159 10.09 -14.56 27.23
CA ALA A 159 9.63 -15.82 26.65
C ALA A 159 8.10 -15.93 26.49
N LYS A 160 7.33 -15.01 27.05
CA LYS A 160 5.87 -14.88 26.88
C LYS A 160 5.48 -13.59 26.15
N GLY A 161 6.48 -12.81 25.72
CA GLY A 161 6.32 -11.50 25.11
C GLY A 161 5.84 -11.55 23.66
N ARG A 162 5.80 -10.37 23.04
CA ARG A 162 5.29 -10.21 21.67
C ARG A 162 6.06 -11.01 20.64
N LEU A 163 7.37 -11.21 20.82
CA LEU A 163 8.15 -12.05 19.91
C LEU A 163 7.65 -13.50 19.85
N THR A 164 6.83 -14.00 20.78
CA THR A 164 6.27 -15.36 20.66
C THR A 164 5.23 -15.53 19.55
N LYS A 165 4.73 -14.43 18.97
CA LYS A 165 3.77 -14.47 17.85
C LYS A 165 4.44 -15.00 16.58
N THR A 166 3.63 -15.38 15.60
CA THR A 166 4.09 -15.81 14.28
C THR A 166 4.65 -14.64 13.47
N ASP A 167 5.49 -14.93 12.48
CA ASP A 167 6.21 -13.90 11.74
C ASP A 167 5.27 -13.05 10.85
N ASP A 168 4.20 -13.62 10.32
CA ASP A 168 3.15 -12.90 9.58
C ASP A 168 2.46 -11.84 10.45
N ILE A 169 2.14 -12.18 11.70
CA ILE A 169 1.55 -11.23 12.66
C ILE A 169 2.55 -10.14 12.98
N LEU A 170 3.82 -10.48 13.24
CA LEU A 170 4.83 -9.50 13.60
C LEU A 170 5.16 -8.57 12.43
N LEU A 171 5.33 -9.10 11.23
CA LEU A 171 5.58 -8.30 10.02
C LEU A 171 4.42 -7.36 9.73
N THR A 172 3.18 -7.82 9.84
CA THR A 172 2.01 -6.95 9.67
C THR A 172 2.03 -5.78 10.64
N ASN A 173 2.33 -6.06 11.90
CA ASN A 173 2.39 -5.02 12.93
C ASN A 173 3.58 -4.07 12.74
N MET A 174 4.70 -4.54 12.18
CA MET A 174 5.86 -3.71 11.88
C MET A 174 5.61 -2.82 10.65
N ILE A 175 5.01 -3.36 9.60
CA ILE A 175 4.77 -2.67 8.33
C ILE A 175 3.62 -1.68 8.47
N MET A 176 2.51 -2.10 9.08
CA MET A 176 1.28 -1.31 9.18
C MET A 176 1.18 -0.50 10.47
N GLY A 177 2.12 -0.68 11.39
CA GLY A 177 2.02 -0.16 12.75
C GLY A 177 1.10 -1.01 13.63
N TYR A 178 1.14 -0.76 14.93
CA TYR A 178 0.38 -1.55 15.90
C TYR A 178 0.18 -0.80 17.21
N GLN A 179 -1.06 -0.76 17.70
CA GLN A 179 -1.35 -0.29 19.05
C GLN A 179 -1.50 -1.50 19.98
N SER A 180 -0.56 -1.68 20.90
CA SER A 180 -0.71 -2.68 21.97
C SER A 180 -1.69 -2.18 23.02
N GLU A 181 -2.46 -3.11 23.59
CA GLU A 181 -3.33 -2.84 24.72
C GLU A 181 -2.51 -2.27 25.89
N GLY A 182 -2.94 -1.12 26.42
CA GLY A 182 -2.27 -0.42 27.52
C GLY A 182 -1.01 0.37 27.12
N ALA A 183 -0.62 0.42 25.84
CA ALA A 183 0.47 1.28 25.41
C ALA A 183 0.00 2.74 25.24
N LEU A 184 0.81 3.66 25.74
CA LEU A 184 0.54 5.10 25.63
C LEU A 184 0.70 5.62 24.20
N MET A 185 1.50 4.93 23.38
CA MET A 185 1.76 5.28 22.00
C MET A 185 1.68 4.03 21.13
N ALA A 186 1.07 4.17 19.96
CA ALA A 186 1.09 3.14 18.94
C ALA A 186 2.50 2.99 18.37
N MET A 187 2.91 1.76 18.07
CA MET A 187 4.08 1.50 17.24
C MET A 187 3.79 2.05 15.83
N PRO A 188 4.60 3.00 15.33
CA PRO A 188 4.37 3.59 14.02
C PRO A 188 4.66 2.57 12.90
N PRO A 189 3.95 2.68 11.76
CA PRO A 189 4.31 1.94 10.54
C PRO A 189 5.79 2.10 10.22
N LYS A 190 6.47 0.98 9.95
CA LYS A 190 7.90 0.93 9.59
C LYS A 190 8.82 1.64 10.58
N GLY A 191 8.46 1.63 11.86
CA GLY A 191 9.23 2.32 12.90
C GLY A 191 9.26 3.85 12.72
N GLY A 192 8.27 4.41 12.02
CA GLY A 192 8.16 5.86 11.78
C GLY A 192 9.02 6.36 10.62
N ASN A 193 9.71 5.47 9.90
CA ASN A 193 10.51 5.84 8.73
C ASN A 193 9.85 5.33 7.43
N PRO A 194 9.25 6.22 6.63
CA PRO A 194 8.60 5.83 5.37
C PRO A 194 9.58 5.34 4.30
N ASP A 195 10.88 5.60 4.44
CA ASP A 195 11.89 5.18 3.46
C ASP A 195 12.26 3.70 3.59
N PHE A 196 11.88 3.05 4.69
CA PHE A 196 12.08 1.61 4.84
C PHE A 196 11.13 0.80 3.96
N THR A 197 11.65 -0.31 3.47
CA THR A 197 10.91 -1.27 2.67
C THR A 197 10.31 -2.35 3.55
N ASP A 198 9.37 -3.12 3.01
CA ASP A 198 8.80 -4.27 3.71
C ASP A 198 9.87 -5.36 3.92
N GLN A 199 10.85 -5.44 3.03
CA GLN A 199 12.03 -6.30 3.19
C GLN A 199 12.89 -5.86 4.38
N ASP A 200 13.05 -4.55 4.63
CA ASP A 200 13.78 -4.08 5.79
C ASP A 200 13.07 -4.49 7.10
N MET A 201 11.74 -4.58 7.11
CA MET A 201 10.99 -5.11 8.26
C MET A 201 11.20 -6.61 8.45
N ALA A 202 11.29 -7.38 7.35
CA ALA A 202 11.66 -8.79 7.40
C ALA A 202 13.09 -9.01 7.93
N ASP A 203 14.03 -8.17 7.51
CA ASP A 203 15.41 -8.17 7.98
C ASP A 203 15.47 -7.87 9.49
N VAL A 204 14.74 -6.84 9.95
CA VAL A 204 14.64 -6.50 11.39
C VAL A 204 14.03 -7.66 12.18
N LEU A 205 12.95 -8.28 11.69
CA LEU A 205 12.35 -9.41 12.40
C LEU A 205 13.34 -10.59 12.51
N SER A 206 14.09 -10.87 11.44
CA SER A 206 15.15 -11.89 11.45
C SER A 206 16.22 -11.58 12.50
N TYR A 207 16.66 -10.32 12.60
CA TYR A 207 17.57 -9.86 13.66
C TYR A 207 16.99 -10.08 15.06
N LEU A 208 15.75 -9.65 15.34
CA LEU A 208 15.12 -9.80 16.65
C LEU A 208 14.99 -11.28 17.05
N ARG A 209 14.68 -12.16 16.10
CA ARG A 209 14.62 -13.61 16.31
C ARG A 209 15.99 -14.18 16.68
N GLN A 210 17.03 -13.75 15.99
CA GLN A 210 18.39 -14.22 16.21
C GLN A 210 18.95 -13.72 17.55
N GLU A 211 18.77 -12.44 17.84
CA GLU A 211 19.33 -11.77 19.02
C GLU A 211 18.70 -12.30 20.32
N TYR A 212 17.36 -12.33 20.38
CA TYR A 212 16.65 -12.71 21.60
C TYR A 212 16.31 -14.20 21.69
N LYS A 213 16.56 -14.97 20.61
CA LYS A 213 16.41 -16.43 20.56
C LYS A 213 14.99 -16.93 20.93
N ILE A 214 13.97 -16.10 20.72
CA ILE A 214 12.56 -16.44 20.96
C ILE A 214 11.95 -17.05 19.70
N LYS A 215 11.51 -18.31 19.81
CA LYS A 215 10.85 -19.03 18.72
C LYS A 215 9.35 -18.65 18.63
N PRO A 216 8.76 -18.61 17.42
CA PRO A 216 7.32 -18.50 17.27
C PRO A 216 6.64 -19.66 17.99
N LYS A 217 5.50 -19.42 18.64
CA LYS A 217 4.63 -20.51 19.08
C LYS A 217 4.10 -21.23 17.85
N ALA A 218 4.18 -22.56 17.86
CA ALA A 218 3.45 -23.37 16.89
C ALA A 218 1.95 -23.11 17.09
N GLU A 219 1.25 -22.83 15.99
CA GLU A 219 -0.22 -22.68 15.97
C GLU A 219 -0.94 -23.96 16.42
#